data_AF-A0A957R217-F1
#
_entry.id   AF-A0A957R217-F1
#
_cell.length_a   1.000
_cell.length_b   1.000
_cell.length_c   1.000
_cell.angle_alpha   90.00
_cell.angle_beta   90.00
_cell.angle_gamma   90.00
#
_symmetry.space_group_name_H-M   'P 1'
#
loop_
_entity.id
_entity.type
_entity.pdbx_description
1 polymer ?
#
loop_
_entity_poly.entity_id
_entity_poly.type
_entity_poly.pdbx_seq_one_letter_code
_entity_poly.pdbx_strand_id
1 'polypeptide(L)'
;TVVRLLVATGDNVVSGDTAVVLADLTQLEIEALVRDEDIRDMVEGMAATTMFAAQPGGTYSVTVKALPLPYGTAENLAESTARFAFDNASDLADFAVGDRLLLEL
;
A
#
# COMPACT_ATOMS: atom_id res chain seq x y z
N THR A 1 7.63 5.42 11.63
CA THR A 1 8.00 6.73 11.05
C THR A 1 6.91 7.75 11.26
N VAL A 2 7.26 9.00 11.58
CA VAL A 2 6.27 10.10 11.66
C VAL A 2 5.86 10.47 10.24
N VAL A 3 4.58 10.29 9.92
CA VAL A 3 4.01 10.67 8.62
C VAL A 3 3.55 12.12 8.67
N ARG A 4 2.97 12.53 9.79
CA ARG A 4 2.40 13.86 9.94
C ARG A 4 2.43 14.32 11.39
N LEU A 5 2.83 15.57 11.59
CA LEU A 5 2.66 16.31 12.83
C LEU A 5 1.54 17.34 12.62
N LEU A 6 0.55 17.35 13.50
CA LEU A 6 -0.65 18.20 13.39
C LEU A 6 -0.64 19.38 14.35
N VAL A 7 0.37 19.47 15.22
CA VAL A 7 0.51 20.49 16.26
C VAL A 7 1.86 21.18 16.15
N ALA A 8 1.87 22.49 16.37
CA ALA A 8 3.08 23.31 16.42
C ALA A 8 3.45 23.67 17.86
N THR A 9 4.67 24.15 18.05
CA THR A 9 5.11 24.66 19.36
C THR A 9 4.25 25.86 19.75
N GLY A 10 3.66 25.81 20.95
CA GLY A 10 2.77 26.86 21.46
C GLY A 10 1.28 26.56 21.28
N ASP A 11 0.92 25.51 20.53
CA ASP A 11 -0.47 25.07 20.43
C ASP A 11 -0.92 24.39 21.73
N ASN A 12 -2.18 24.63 22.11
CA ASN A 12 -2.82 23.87 23.18
C ASN A 12 -3.26 22.52 22.61
N VAL A 13 -2.87 21.42 23.26
CA VAL A 13 -3.31 20.08 22.89
C VAL A 13 -4.52 19.70 23.74
N VAL A 14 -5.64 19.38 23.09
CA VAL A 14 -6.87 18.97 23.77
C VAL A 14 -6.95 17.44 23.82
N SER A 15 -7.47 16.90 24.92
CA SER A 15 -7.69 15.45 25.04
C SER A 15 -8.65 14.97 23.95
N GLY A 16 -8.23 13.95 23.20
CA GLY A 16 -8.99 13.38 22.08
C GLY A 16 -8.50 13.85 20.71
N ASP A 17 -7.72 14.93 20.63
CA ASP A 17 -7.15 15.39 19.36
C ASP A 17 -5.92 14.58 18.97
N THR A 18 -5.81 14.25 17.69
CA THR A 18 -4.63 13.57 17.15
C THR A 18 -3.49 14.57 16.97
N ALA A 19 -2.41 14.42 17.73
CA ALA A 19 -1.22 15.27 17.60
C ALA A 19 -0.25 14.80 16.51
N VAL A 20 -0.11 13.47 16.34
CA VAL A 20 0.86 12.83 15.45
C VAL A 20 0.23 11.62 14.77
N VAL A 21 0.56 11.42 13.50
CA VAL A 21 0.30 10.18 12.76
C VAL A 21 1.61 9.45 12.52
N LEU A 22 1.66 8.20 12.96
CA LEU A 22 2.79 7.28 12.73
C LEU A 22 2.40 6.23 11.71
N ALA A 23 3.32 5.88 10.82
CA ALA A 23 3.23 4.69 9.96
C ALA A 23 4.31 3.69 10.31
N ASP A 24 3.97 2.41 10.17
CA ASP A 24 4.92 1.31 10.19
C ASP A 24 5.42 1.06 8.76
N LEU A 25 6.71 1.34 8.52
CA LEU A 25 7.32 1.11 7.22
C LEU A 25 7.69 -0.36 6.97
N THR A 26 7.54 -1.23 7.97
CA THR A 26 7.78 -2.67 7.81
C THR A 26 6.59 -3.40 7.20
N GLN A 27 5.42 -2.75 7.14
CA GLN A 27 4.18 -3.29 6.59
C GLN A 27 3.60 -2.37 5.50
N LEU A 28 4.41 -2.05 4.51
CA LEU A 28 3.95 -1.28 3.36
C LEU A 28 3.06 -2.13 2.46
N GLU A 29 1.98 -1.50 1.98
CA GLU A 29 1.00 -2.11 1.10
C GLU A 29 0.72 -1.19 -0.09
N ILE A 30 0.32 -1.82 -1.19
CA ILE A 30 -0.13 -1.15 -2.41
C ILE A 30 -1.61 -1.45 -2.55
N GLU A 31 -2.42 -0.42 -2.71
CA GLU A 31 -3.80 -0.57 -3.15
C GLU A 31 -3.85 -0.17 -4.62
N ALA A 32 -4.37 -1.06 -5.46
CA ALA A 32 -4.45 -0.82 -6.89
C ALA A 32 -5.80 -1.20 -7.48
N LEU A 33 -6.22 -0.38 -8.43
CA LEU A 33 -7.34 -0.69 -9.31
C LEU A 33 -6.86 -1.67 -10.37
N VAL A 34 -7.48 -2.85 -10.39
CA VAL A 34 -7.20 -3.94 -11.32
C VAL A 34 -8.40 -4.09 -12.24
N ARG A 35 -8.18 -4.44 -13.51
CA ARG A 35 -9.30 -4.69 -14.43
C ARG A 35 -10.04 -5.96 -14.01
N ASP A 36 -11.34 -5.98 -14.22
CA ASP A 36 -12.19 -7.14 -13.86
C ASP A 36 -11.78 -8.44 -14.56
N GLU A 37 -11.17 -8.35 -15.74
CA GLU A 37 -10.61 -9.51 -16.43
C GLU A 37 -9.36 -10.05 -15.73
N ASP A 38 -8.45 -9.15 -15.36
CA ASP A 38 -7.19 -9.53 -14.70
C ASP A 38 -7.44 -10.04 -13.28
N ILE A 39 -8.38 -9.44 -12.53
CA ILE A 39 -8.65 -9.81 -11.13
C ILE A 39 -9.21 -11.24 -10.98
N ARG A 40 -9.83 -11.77 -12.05
CA ARG A 40 -10.36 -13.15 -12.08
C ARG A 40 -9.27 -14.20 -12.16
N ASP A 41 -8.12 -13.84 -12.70
CA ASP A 41 -6.97 -14.72 -12.85
C ASP A 41 -6.02 -14.63 -11.65
N MET A 42 -6.29 -13.72 -10.71
CA MET A 42 -5.50 -13.51 -9.50
C MET A 42 -5.97 -14.40 -8.34
N VAL A 43 -5.02 -14.74 -7.45
CA VAL A 43 -5.29 -15.46 -6.20
C VAL A 43 -4.52 -14.80 -5.06
N GLU A 44 -5.09 -14.75 -3.86
CA GLU A 44 -4.37 -14.32 -2.66
C GLU A 44 -3.15 -15.22 -2.44
N GLY A 45 -1.98 -14.61 -2.21
CA GLY A 45 -0.68 -15.28 -2.17
C GLY A 45 0.04 -15.38 -3.52
N MET A 46 -0.57 -14.95 -4.62
CA MET A 46 0.09 -14.89 -5.93
C MET A 46 1.23 -13.86 -5.91
N ALA A 47 2.39 -14.26 -6.43
CA ALA A 47 3.53 -13.38 -6.60
C ALA A 47 3.31 -12.43 -7.78
N ALA A 48 3.74 -11.18 -7.62
CA ALA A 48 3.70 -10.13 -8.62
C ALA A 48 4.93 -9.22 -8.47
N THR A 49 5.07 -8.28 -9.38
CA THR A 49 6.15 -7.29 -9.33
C THR A 49 5.64 -5.88 -9.47
N THR A 50 6.37 -4.92 -8.91
CA THR A 50 6.04 -3.50 -9.05
C THR A 50 7.28 -2.66 -9.28
N MET A 51 7.10 -1.48 -9.84
CA MET A 51 8.17 -0.49 -10.02
C MET A 51 7.65 0.93 -9.78
N PHE A 52 8.53 1.85 -9.41
CA PHE A 52 8.17 3.26 -9.30
C PHE A 52 7.83 3.85 -10.67
N ALA A 53 6.67 4.52 -10.76
CA ALA A 53 6.29 5.21 -11.99
C ALA A 53 7.26 6.37 -12.32
N ALA A 54 7.84 7.00 -11.29
CA ALA A 54 8.75 8.13 -11.42
C ALA A 54 10.21 7.73 -11.66
N GLN A 55 10.60 6.49 -11.32
CA GLN A 55 11.97 5.99 -11.45
C GLN A 55 11.97 4.57 -12.03
N PRO A 56 11.86 4.45 -13.37
CA PRO A 56 11.95 3.16 -14.03
C PRO A 56 13.35 2.59 -13.84
N GLY A 57 13.47 1.45 -13.15
CA GLY A 57 14.75 0.77 -12.95
C GLY A 57 14.85 -0.08 -11.67
N GLY A 58 14.01 0.19 -10.67
CA GLY A 58 13.86 -0.67 -9.50
C GLY A 58 12.58 -1.50 -9.60
N THR A 59 12.72 -2.82 -9.73
CA THR A 59 11.59 -3.76 -9.62
C THR A 59 11.58 -4.37 -8.23
N TYR A 60 10.42 -4.39 -7.59
CA TYR A 60 10.22 -4.92 -6.25
C TYR A 60 9.23 -6.07 -6.30
N SER A 61 9.52 -7.13 -5.56
CA SER A 61 8.62 -8.28 -5.40
C SER A 61 7.50 -7.94 -4.43
N VAL A 62 6.27 -8.26 -4.85
CA VAL A 62 5.07 -8.06 -4.06
C VAL A 62 4.21 -9.32 -4.14
N THR A 63 3.38 -9.53 -3.13
CA THR A 63 2.43 -10.64 -3.09
C THR A 63 1.02 -10.10 -2.97
N VAL A 64 0.07 -10.69 -3.71
CA VAL A 64 -1.36 -10.39 -3.56
C VAL A 64 -1.79 -10.72 -2.14
N LYS A 65 -2.05 -9.69 -1.34
CA LYS A 65 -2.43 -9.84 0.06
C LYS A 65 -3.93 -10.07 0.23
N ALA A 66 -4.73 -9.33 -0.53
CA ALA A 66 -6.18 -9.39 -0.42
C ALA A 66 -6.85 -9.04 -1.74
N LEU A 67 -7.89 -9.79 -2.09
CA LEU A 67 -8.77 -9.53 -3.22
C LEU A 67 -10.19 -9.24 -2.70
N PRO A 68 -10.98 -8.42 -3.41
CA PRO A 68 -12.33 -8.08 -2.99
C PRO A 68 -13.24 -9.28 -3.22
N LEU A 69 -14.37 -9.34 -2.52
CA LEU A 69 -15.42 -10.30 -2.86
C LEU A 69 -15.89 -10.11 -4.32
N PRO A 70 -16.19 -11.19 -5.06
CA PRO A 70 -16.13 -12.61 -4.68
C PRO A 70 -14.76 -13.28 -4.96
N TYR A 71 -13.77 -12.53 -5.41
CA TYR A 71 -12.48 -13.07 -5.88
C TYR A 71 -11.51 -13.42 -4.74
N GLY A 72 -11.68 -12.80 -3.57
CA GLY A 72 -10.90 -13.09 -2.36
C GLY A 72 -11.73 -13.06 -1.10
N THR A 73 -11.08 -12.68 -0.01
CA THR A 73 -11.64 -12.72 1.34
C THR A 73 -11.97 -11.34 1.91
N ALA A 74 -11.63 -10.25 1.20
CA ALA A 74 -11.80 -8.90 1.72
C ALA A 74 -13.22 -8.36 1.49
N GLU A 75 -14.00 -8.27 2.57
CA GLU A 75 -15.36 -7.71 2.56
C GLU A 75 -15.39 -6.17 2.44
N ASN A 76 -14.33 -5.49 2.91
CA ASN A 76 -14.24 -4.03 2.98
C ASN A 76 -13.39 -3.43 1.85
N LEU A 77 -13.08 -4.20 0.82
CA LEU A 77 -12.30 -3.74 -0.32
C LEU A 77 -13.27 -3.38 -1.46
N ALA A 78 -13.03 -2.24 -2.11
CA ALA A 78 -13.88 -1.81 -3.21
C ALA A 78 -13.82 -2.81 -4.38
N GLU A 79 -14.90 -2.85 -5.17
CA GLU A 79 -14.93 -3.63 -6.39
C GLU A 79 -13.71 -3.27 -7.27
N SER A 80 -13.11 -4.29 -7.88
CA SER A 80 -11.95 -4.13 -8.77
C SER A 80 -10.70 -3.54 -8.10
N THR A 81 -10.62 -3.56 -6.76
CA THR A 81 -9.44 -3.11 -6.01
C THR A 81 -8.73 -4.30 -5.40
N ALA A 82 -7.41 -4.41 -5.58
CA ALA A 82 -6.58 -5.44 -4.95
C ALA A 82 -5.55 -4.80 -4.03
N ARG A 83 -5.16 -5.53 -2.96
CA ARG A 83 -4.05 -5.14 -2.09
C ARG A 83 -2.87 -6.07 -2.28
N PHE A 84 -1.68 -5.46 -2.32
CA PHE A 84 -0.42 -6.16 -2.45
C PHE A 84 0.48 -5.78 -1.28
N ALA A 85 1.22 -6.76 -0.74
CA ALA A 85 2.23 -6.53 0.27
C ALA A 85 3.62 -6.62 -0.37
N PHE A 86 4.54 -5.76 0.05
CA PHE A 86 5.94 -5.93 -0.32
C PHE A 86 6.55 -7.12 0.42
N ASP A 87 7.26 -7.98 -0.31
CA ASP A 87 7.89 -9.17 0.28
C ASP A 87 9.06 -8.77 1.20
N ASN A 88 9.76 -7.68 0.85
CA ASN A 88 10.82 -7.10 1.68
C ASN A 88 10.73 -5.58 1.71
N ALA A 89 9.95 -5.05 2.65
CA ALA A 89 9.79 -3.61 2.82
C ALA A 89 11.10 -2.88 3.20
N SER A 90 12.14 -3.60 3.64
CA SER A 90 13.45 -2.99 3.98
C SER A 90 14.23 -2.54 2.74
N ASP A 91 13.91 -3.08 1.57
CA ASP A 91 14.55 -2.73 0.30
C ASP A 91 14.00 -1.41 -0.28
N LEU A 92 12.98 -0.83 0.38
CA LEU A 92 12.25 0.36 -0.03
C LEU A 92 12.80 1.64 0.61
N ALA A 93 14.12 1.76 0.72
CA ALA A 93 14.78 2.87 1.43
C ALA A 93 14.36 4.28 0.91
N ASP A 94 13.99 4.37 -0.38
CA ASP A 94 13.58 5.61 -1.03
C ASP A 94 12.05 5.75 -1.19
N PHE A 95 11.26 4.85 -0.58
CA PHE A 95 9.79 4.86 -0.70
C PHE A 95 9.15 5.87 0.25
N ALA A 96 8.28 6.73 -0.29
CA ALA A 96 7.37 7.56 0.49
C ALA A 96 5.92 7.06 0.36
N VAL A 97 5.18 7.09 1.49
CA VAL A 97 3.75 6.80 1.45
C VAL A 97 3.06 7.81 0.54
N GLY A 98 2.32 7.31 -0.46
CA GLY A 98 1.67 8.11 -1.49
C GLY A 98 2.39 8.10 -2.84
N ASP A 99 3.56 7.47 -2.94
CA ASP A 99 4.24 7.29 -4.23
C ASP A 99 3.40 6.45 -5.19
N ARG A 100 3.52 6.80 -6.49
CA ARG A 100 2.84 6.08 -7.57
C ARG A 100 3.70 4.93 -8.06
N LEU A 101 3.06 3.76 -8.12
CA LEU A 101 3.67 2.52 -8.57
C LEU A 101 2.96 1.99 -9.82
N LEU A 102 3.71 1.24 -10.62
CA LEU A 102 3.21 0.43 -11.72
C LEU A 102 3.27 -1.02 -11.28
N LEU A 103 2.15 -1.75 -11.43
CA LEU A 103 2.09 -3.18 -11.16
C LEU A 103 2.26 -3.96 -12.46
N GLU A 104 3.06 -5.01 -12.39
CA GLU A 104 3.22 -6.02 -13.42
C GLU A 104 2.70 -7.34 -12.82
N LEU A 105 1.57 -7.80 -13.37
CA LEU A 105 0.80 -8.98 -12.94
C LEU A 105 0.99 -10.13 -13.92
#